data_AF-A0A954PA12-F1
#
_entry.id   AF-A0A954PA12-F1
#
_cell.length_a   1.000
_cell.length_b   1.000
_cell.length_c   1.000
_cell.angle_alpha   90.00
_cell.angle_beta   90.00
_cell.angle_gamma   90.00
#
_symmetry.space_group_name_H-M   'P 1'
#
loop_
_entity.id
_entity.type
_entity.pdbx_description
1 polymer ?
#
loop_
_entity_poly.entity_id
_entity_poly.type
_entity_poly.pdbx_seq_one_letter_code
_entity_poly.pdbx_strand_id
1 'polypeptide(L)'
;MSNIRGKVYVDRAVQGTLARRICAHWCLFFVMCLASLFAMNYFLGEPHLTLSERLGQLWTQYAFFVVLMVATIPAFVYDSVKLSHRFVGPVLRLKQGLRKLAAGEAVPEMRFREGDFWKELSDDFNQLAARMGALPQLQDGDEHCTPCECPNPAPAPIATLPTPSTSNADTVS
;
A
#
# COMPACT_ATOMS: atom_id res chain seq x y z
N MET A 1 -15.66 4.13 29.31
CA MET A 1 -15.38 2.84 28.65
C MET A 1 -15.13 3.07 27.16
N SER A 2 -13.86 3.05 26.73
CA SER A 2 -13.47 3.28 25.32
C SER A 2 -13.64 2.01 24.48
N ASN A 3 -14.69 1.97 23.65
CA ASN A 3 -14.94 0.85 22.73
C ASN A 3 -14.00 0.92 21.52
N ILE A 4 -12.80 0.33 21.63
CA ILE A 4 -11.87 0.12 20.51
C ILE A 4 -12.45 -0.99 19.61
N ARG A 5 -13.38 -0.62 18.73
CA ARG A 5 -14.11 -1.57 17.87
C ARG A 5 -13.29 -1.99 16.63
N GLY A 6 -12.63 -3.13 16.77
CA GLY A 6 -12.48 -4.12 15.71
C GLY A 6 -11.36 -3.86 14.68
N LYS A 7 -10.23 -4.53 14.86
CA LYS A 7 -9.19 -4.67 13.82
C LYS A 7 -9.81 -5.20 12.53
N VAL A 8 -9.72 -4.43 11.45
CA VAL A 8 -10.03 -4.86 10.08
C VAL A 8 -8.92 -5.80 9.60
N TYR A 9 -9.01 -7.07 10.03
CA TYR A 9 -8.01 -8.11 9.77
C TYR A 9 -8.62 -9.36 9.11
N VAL A 10 -9.82 -9.23 8.54
CA VAL A 10 -10.68 -10.37 8.14
C VAL A 10 -10.40 -10.86 6.72
N ASP A 11 -9.99 -10.00 5.79
CA ASP A 11 -9.89 -10.37 4.36
C ASP A 11 -8.64 -11.18 3.95
N ARG A 12 -7.77 -11.52 4.91
CA ARG A 12 -6.58 -12.37 4.63
C ARG A 12 -6.96 -13.77 4.12
N ALA A 13 -8.15 -14.28 4.44
CA ALA A 13 -8.59 -15.61 4.00
C ALA A 13 -8.99 -15.65 2.51
N VAL A 14 -9.72 -14.63 2.03
CA VAL A 14 -10.14 -14.52 0.62
C VAL A 14 -8.94 -14.16 -0.25
N GLN A 15 -8.11 -13.21 0.20
CA GLN A 15 -6.89 -12.82 -0.53
C GLN A 15 -5.82 -13.90 -0.53
N GLY A 16 -5.66 -14.63 0.58
CA GLY A 16 -4.84 -15.83 0.64
C GLY A 16 -5.32 -16.92 -0.34
N THR A 17 -6.61 -17.00 -0.63
CA THR A 17 -7.14 -17.93 -1.65
C THR A 17 -6.78 -17.49 -3.07
N LEU A 18 -6.82 -16.19 -3.39
CA LEU A 18 -6.37 -15.69 -4.70
C LEU A 18 -4.85 -15.86 -4.88
N ALA A 19 -4.05 -15.42 -3.90
CA ALA A 19 -2.61 -15.59 -3.92
C ALA A 19 -2.20 -17.06 -4.03
N ARG A 20 -2.82 -17.96 -3.24
CA ARG A 20 -2.63 -19.42 -3.33
C ARG A 20 -3.03 -19.96 -4.70
N ARG A 21 -4.14 -19.51 -5.31
CA ARG A 21 -4.52 -19.91 -6.67
C ARG A 21 -3.45 -19.50 -7.67
N ILE A 22 -2.96 -18.27 -7.63
CA ILE A 22 -1.94 -17.81 -8.59
C ILE A 22 -0.63 -18.57 -8.38
N CYS A 23 -0.17 -18.73 -7.13
CA CYS A 23 1.01 -19.54 -6.81
C CYS A 23 0.84 -20.99 -7.30
N ALA A 24 -0.33 -21.61 -7.11
CA ALA A 24 -0.61 -22.96 -7.58
C ALA A 24 -0.60 -23.08 -9.11
N HIS A 25 -1.13 -22.09 -9.85
CA HIS A 25 -1.02 -22.05 -11.31
C HIS A 25 0.44 -21.88 -11.76
N TRP A 26 1.22 -21.08 -11.05
CA TRP A 26 2.64 -20.85 -11.33
C TRP A 26 3.48 -22.11 -11.07
N CYS A 27 3.24 -22.81 -9.95
CA CYS A 27 3.85 -24.11 -9.67
C CYS A 27 3.42 -25.17 -10.69
N LEU A 28 2.14 -25.21 -11.09
CA LEU A 28 1.66 -26.12 -12.13
C LEU A 28 2.32 -25.84 -13.47
N PHE A 29 2.41 -24.58 -13.88
CA PHE A 29 3.11 -24.16 -15.10
C PHE A 29 4.59 -24.57 -15.06
N PHE A 30 5.28 -24.31 -13.95
CA PHE A 30 6.68 -24.71 -13.77
C PHE A 30 6.88 -26.23 -13.85
N VAL A 31 5.99 -27.02 -13.22
CA VAL A 31 6.00 -28.49 -13.32
C VAL A 31 5.72 -28.95 -14.75
N MET A 32 4.81 -28.31 -15.49
CA MET A 32 4.56 -28.60 -16.91
C MET A 32 5.76 -28.24 -17.79
N CYS A 33 6.47 -27.13 -17.52
CA CYS A 33 7.71 -26.78 -18.20
C CYS A 33 8.81 -27.82 -17.94
N LEU A 34 9.03 -28.23 -16.68
CA LEU A 34 9.99 -29.29 -16.34
C LEU A 34 9.62 -30.63 -16.99
N ALA A 35 8.34 -31.02 -16.96
CA ALA A 35 7.86 -32.23 -17.61
C ALA A 35 8.03 -32.19 -19.13
N SER A 36 7.82 -31.02 -19.75
CA SER A 36 8.04 -30.81 -21.19
C SER A 36 9.53 -30.90 -21.57
N LEU A 37 10.42 -30.28 -20.78
CA LEU A 37 11.88 -30.40 -20.97
C LEU A 37 12.36 -31.84 -20.77
N PHE A 38 11.86 -32.53 -19.75
CA PHE A 38 12.17 -33.94 -19.51
C PHE A 38 11.66 -34.84 -20.64
N ALA A 39 10.43 -34.63 -21.11
CA ALA A 39 9.87 -35.37 -22.25
C ALA A 39 10.66 -35.09 -23.55
N MET A 40 11.01 -33.83 -23.83
CA MET A 40 11.83 -33.47 -24.98
C MET A 40 13.20 -34.17 -24.92
N ASN A 41 13.88 -34.13 -23.77
CA ASN A 41 15.16 -34.82 -23.58
C ASN A 41 15.01 -36.36 -23.63
N TYR A 42 13.87 -36.91 -23.20
CA TYR A 42 13.60 -38.35 -23.28
C TYR A 42 13.34 -38.83 -24.73
N PHE A 43 12.61 -38.06 -25.53
CA PHE A 43 12.24 -38.41 -26.91
C PHE A 43 13.31 -38.05 -27.96
N LEU A 44 14.06 -36.96 -27.76
CA LEU A 44 15.09 -36.50 -28.71
C LEU A 44 16.53 -36.81 -28.24
N GLY A 45 16.73 -37.15 -26.96
CA GLY A 45 18.04 -37.48 -26.40
C GLY A 45 18.44 -38.93 -26.63
N GLU A 46 19.69 -39.24 -26.31
CA GLU A 46 20.24 -40.56 -26.60
C GLU A 46 19.64 -41.64 -25.67
N PRO A 47 19.20 -42.79 -26.21
CA PRO A 47 18.43 -43.77 -25.45
C PRO A 47 19.23 -44.50 -24.36
N HIS A 48 20.57 -44.41 -24.39
CA HIS A 48 21.46 -45.21 -23.55
C HIS A 48 21.84 -44.57 -22.19
N LEU A 49 21.44 -43.33 -21.92
CA LEU A 49 21.70 -42.69 -20.62
C LEU A 49 20.72 -43.15 -19.54
N THR A 50 21.24 -43.40 -18.34
CA THR A 50 20.43 -43.67 -17.14
C THR A 50 19.64 -42.44 -16.69
N LEU A 51 18.59 -42.64 -15.89
CA LEU A 51 17.71 -41.56 -15.41
C LEU A 51 18.50 -40.48 -14.63
N SER A 52 19.47 -40.91 -13.82
CA SER A 52 20.36 -40.04 -13.04
C SER A 52 21.25 -39.16 -13.92
N GLU A 53 21.78 -39.70 -15.02
CA GLU A 53 22.63 -38.95 -15.95
C GLU A 53 21.82 -37.91 -16.72
N ARG A 54 20.58 -38.26 -17.14
CA ARG A 54 19.66 -37.29 -17.77
C ARG A 54 19.26 -36.17 -16.81
N LEU A 55 18.95 -36.47 -15.55
CA LEU A 55 18.72 -35.44 -14.52
C LEU A 55 19.97 -34.56 -14.29
N GLY A 56 21.16 -35.17 -14.28
CA GLY A 56 22.43 -34.44 -14.17
C GLY A 56 22.66 -33.47 -15.34
N GLN A 57 22.45 -33.93 -16.58
CA GLN A 57 22.54 -33.09 -17.77
C GLN A 57 21.51 -31.95 -17.75
N LEU A 58 20.23 -32.27 -17.51
CA LEU A 58 19.16 -31.27 -17.39
C LEU A 58 19.47 -30.24 -16.31
N TRP A 59 20.04 -30.66 -15.18
CA TRP A 59 20.49 -29.75 -14.13
C TRP A 59 21.62 -28.85 -14.63
N THR A 60 22.72 -29.39 -15.17
CA THR A 60 23.83 -28.55 -15.67
C THR A 60 23.45 -27.61 -16.81
N GLN A 61 22.53 -28.02 -17.69
CA GLN A 61 22.10 -27.24 -18.84
C GLN A 61 21.05 -26.17 -18.51
N TYR A 62 20.16 -26.43 -17.54
CA TYR A 62 19.01 -25.56 -17.25
C TYR A 62 18.95 -25.02 -15.80
N ALA A 63 19.91 -25.34 -14.92
CA ALA A 63 19.94 -24.83 -13.54
C ALA A 63 19.86 -23.30 -13.46
N PHE A 64 20.50 -22.57 -14.38
CA PHE A 64 20.40 -21.11 -14.42
C PHE A 64 18.94 -20.64 -14.61
N PHE A 65 18.20 -21.25 -15.55
CA PHE A 65 16.78 -20.94 -15.77
C PHE A 65 15.91 -21.34 -14.57
N VAL A 66 16.19 -22.48 -13.93
CA VAL A 66 15.49 -22.92 -12.72
C VAL A 66 15.72 -21.94 -11.56
N VAL A 67 16.97 -21.54 -11.31
CA VAL A 67 17.33 -20.56 -10.27
C VAL A 67 16.69 -19.20 -10.56
N LEU A 68 16.74 -18.72 -11.81
CA LEU A 68 16.11 -17.46 -12.21
C LEU A 68 14.59 -17.50 -12.01
N MET A 69 13.93 -18.61 -12.39
CA MET A 69 12.50 -18.81 -12.16
C MET A 69 12.17 -18.81 -10.67
N VAL A 70 12.88 -19.58 -9.84
CA VAL A 70 12.67 -19.60 -8.38
C VAL A 70 12.90 -18.21 -7.76
N ALA A 71 13.88 -17.45 -8.25
CA ALA A 71 14.14 -16.08 -7.79
C ALA A 71 13.03 -15.08 -8.15
N THR A 72 12.17 -15.35 -9.15
CA THR A 72 10.98 -14.52 -9.42
C THR A 72 9.81 -14.77 -8.47
N ILE A 73 9.75 -15.94 -7.81
CA ILE A 73 8.63 -16.29 -6.91
C ILE A 73 8.45 -15.27 -5.78
N PRO A 74 9.49 -14.85 -5.02
CA PRO A 74 9.32 -13.86 -3.95
C PRO A 74 8.82 -12.50 -4.44
N ALA A 75 9.32 -12.03 -5.59
CA ALA A 75 8.87 -10.77 -6.20
C ALA A 75 7.40 -10.86 -6.61
N PHE A 76 7.01 -11.94 -7.30
CA PHE A 76 5.65 -12.15 -7.76
C PHE A 76 4.65 -12.30 -6.60
N VAL A 77 5.03 -13.02 -5.53
CA VAL A 77 4.24 -13.13 -4.30
C VAL A 77 4.10 -11.78 -3.61
N TYR A 78 5.20 -11.03 -3.49
CA TYR A 78 5.20 -9.69 -2.89
C TYR A 78 4.28 -8.73 -3.63
N ASP A 79 4.36 -8.65 -4.96
CA ASP A 79 3.51 -7.77 -5.76
C ASP A 79 2.04 -8.22 -5.72
N SER A 80 1.76 -9.53 -5.78
CA SER A 80 0.40 -10.06 -5.61
C SER A 80 -0.22 -9.68 -4.26
N VAL A 81 0.55 -9.80 -3.18
CA VAL A 81 0.12 -9.46 -1.81
C VAL A 81 -0.03 -7.95 -1.65
N LYS A 82 0.90 -7.15 -2.18
CA LYS A 82 0.88 -5.68 -2.15
C LYS A 82 -0.31 -5.12 -2.92
N LEU A 83 -0.61 -5.67 -4.10
CA LEU A 83 -1.79 -5.34 -4.89
C LEU A 83 -3.07 -5.69 -4.11
N SER A 84 -3.17 -6.91 -3.57
CA SER A 84 -4.28 -7.31 -2.69
C SER A 84 -4.50 -6.32 -1.55
N HIS A 85 -3.46 -5.96 -0.80
CA HIS A 85 -3.56 -5.00 0.30
C HIS A 85 -4.03 -3.61 -0.15
N ARG A 86 -3.63 -3.14 -1.34
CA ARG A 86 -4.09 -1.86 -1.91
C ARG A 86 -5.59 -1.86 -2.22
N PHE A 87 -6.16 -3.02 -2.56
CA PHE A 87 -7.57 -3.16 -2.92
C PHE A 87 -8.51 -3.32 -1.69
N VAL A 88 -8.05 -3.89 -0.57
CA VAL A 88 -8.90 -4.08 0.64
C VAL A 88 -9.44 -2.74 1.18
N GLY A 89 -8.55 -1.75 1.33
CA GLY A 89 -8.86 -0.48 1.98
C GLY A 89 -10.04 0.25 1.34
N PRO A 90 -10.02 0.51 0.01
CA PRO A 90 -11.13 1.12 -0.71
C PRO A 90 -12.44 0.32 -0.60
N VAL A 91 -12.41 -0.99 -0.86
CA VAL A 91 -13.61 -1.86 -0.86
C VAL A 91 -14.31 -1.86 0.49
N LEU A 92 -13.56 -1.92 1.60
CA LEU A 92 -14.16 -1.93 2.93
C LEU A 92 -14.73 -0.58 3.34
N ARG A 93 -14.11 0.54 2.92
CA ARG A 93 -14.69 1.89 3.08
C ARG A 93 -16.00 2.02 2.30
N LEU A 94 -16.03 1.57 1.04
CA LEU A 94 -17.23 1.58 0.19
C LEU A 94 -18.36 0.74 0.81
N LYS A 95 -18.07 -0.49 1.26
CA LYS A 95 -19.04 -1.38 1.91
C LYS A 95 -19.60 -0.79 3.21
N GLN A 96 -18.82 -0.01 3.95
CA GLN A 96 -19.29 0.73 5.13
C GLN A 96 -20.17 1.91 4.72
N GLY A 97 -19.78 2.69 3.71
CA GLY A 97 -20.57 3.79 3.15
C GLY A 97 -21.93 3.31 2.65
N LEU A 98 -21.98 2.27 1.82
CA LEU A 98 -23.21 1.65 1.31
C LEU A 98 -24.14 1.16 2.44
N ARG A 99 -23.58 0.62 3.54
CA ARG A 99 -24.40 0.17 4.69
C ARG A 99 -25.04 1.33 5.45
N LYS A 100 -24.31 2.43 5.65
CA LYS A 100 -24.84 3.66 6.25
C LYS A 100 -25.91 4.28 5.36
N LEU A 101 -25.62 4.38 4.07
CA LEU A 101 -26.52 4.91 3.06
C LEU A 101 -27.83 4.12 2.99
N ALA A 102 -27.76 2.77 3.03
CA ALA A 102 -28.93 1.90 3.11
C ALA A 102 -29.71 2.00 4.44
N ALA A 103 -29.10 2.51 5.51
CA ALA A 103 -29.76 2.81 6.78
C ALA A 103 -30.35 4.23 6.85
N GLY A 104 -30.20 5.04 5.79
CA GLY A 104 -30.57 6.46 5.79
C GLY A 104 -29.65 7.34 6.64
N GLU A 105 -28.50 6.84 7.08
CA GLU A 105 -27.49 7.63 7.79
C GLU A 105 -26.71 8.53 6.82
N ALA A 106 -26.38 9.74 7.27
CA ALA A 106 -25.48 10.61 6.52
C ALA A 106 -24.09 9.99 6.36
N VAL A 107 -23.53 10.07 5.15
CA VAL A 107 -22.23 9.50 4.77
C VAL A 107 -21.30 10.63 4.31
N PRO A 108 -20.09 10.76 4.91
CA PRO A 108 -19.12 11.75 4.44
C PRO A 108 -18.65 11.43 3.02
N GLU A 109 -18.33 12.47 2.26
CA GLU A 109 -17.85 12.36 0.88
C GLU A 109 -16.68 11.37 0.78
N MET A 110 -16.81 10.37 -0.10
CA MET A 110 -15.82 9.33 -0.26
C MET A 110 -14.78 9.77 -1.27
N ARG A 111 -13.68 10.38 -0.80
CA ARG A 111 -12.49 10.62 -1.64
C ARG A 111 -11.51 9.43 -1.55
N PHE A 112 -11.21 8.84 -2.70
CA PHE A 112 -10.10 7.89 -2.87
C PHE A 112 -8.89 8.59 -3.50
N ARG A 113 -7.69 8.00 -3.34
CA ARG A 113 -6.44 8.59 -3.82
C ARG A 113 -6.40 8.54 -5.35
N GLU A 114 -6.01 9.65 -5.97
CA GLU A 114 -5.93 9.79 -7.42
C GLU A 114 -4.93 8.79 -8.05
N GLY A 115 -5.25 8.35 -9.27
CA GLY A 115 -4.35 7.56 -10.13
C GLY A 115 -4.68 6.06 -10.28
N ASP A 116 -5.69 5.53 -9.57
CA ASP A 116 -6.12 4.13 -9.68
C ASP A 116 -7.64 4.01 -9.88
N PHE A 117 -8.08 2.84 -10.35
CA PHE A 117 -9.45 2.34 -10.62
C PHE A 117 -10.58 2.75 -9.65
N TRP A 118 -10.26 3.32 -8.50
CA TRP A 118 -11.19 3.68 -7.44
C TRP A 118 -11.80 5.08 -7.60
N LYS A 119 -11.20 6.00 -8.38
CA LYS A 119 -11.69 7.39 -8.49
C LYS A 119 -13.12 7.44 -9.05
N GLU A 120 -13.35 6.80 -10.19
CA GLU A 120 -14.67 6.63 -10.81
C GLU A 120 -15.69 6.02 -9.83
N LEU A 121 -15.29 4.98 -9.08
CA LEU A 121 -16.17 4.34 -8.09
C LEU A 121 -16.48 5.22 -6.86
N SER A 122 -15.59 6.12 -6.45
CA SER A 122 -15.92 7.18 -5.48
C SER A 122 -16.91 8.18 -6.05
N ASP A 123 -16.72 8.60 -7.30
CA ASP A 123 -17.52 9.63 -7.94
C ASP A 123 -18.97 9.13 -8.14
N ASP A 124 -19.16 7.88 -8.56
CA ASP A 124 -20.46 7.19 -8.61
C ASP A 124 -21.11 7.05 -7.23
N PHE A 125 -20.34 6.67 -6.20
CA PHE A 125 -20.85 6.56 -4.84
C PHE A 125 -21.31 7.92 -4.29
N ASN A 126 -20.54 8.98 -4.53
CA ASN A 126 -20.85 10.34 -4.08
C ASN A 126 -22.09 10.88 -4.81
N GLN A 127 -22.23 10.63 -6.12
CA GLN A 127 -23.46 10.95 -6.87
C GLN A 127 -24.69 10.23 -6.31
N LEU A 128 -24.58 8.94 -5.98
CA LEU A 128 -25.67 8.17 -5.40
C LEU A 128 -26.06 8.67 -4.00
N ALA A 129 -25.07 8.98 -3.16
CA ALA A 129 -25.29 9.50 -1.81
C ALA A 129 -25.87 10.93 -1.82
N ALA A 130 -25.48 11.76 -2.79
CA ALA A 130 -26.09 13.08 -3.03
C ALA A 130 -27.57 12.95 -3.45
N ARG A 131 -27.89 12.03 -4.38
CA ARG A 131 -29.30 11.77 -4.80
C ARG A 131 -30.20 11.29 -3.67
N MET A 132 -29.66 10.57 -2.69
CA MET A 132 -30.40 10.15 -1.49
C MET A 132 -30.39 11.20 -0.36
N GLY A 133 -29.84 12.40 -0.58
CA GLY A 133 -29.76 13.44 0.45
C GLY A 133 -28.87 13.08 1.65
N ALA A 134 -28.03 12.05 1.50
CA ALA A 134 -27.23 11.47 2.58
C ALA A 134 -25.79 11.99 2.60
N LEU A 135 -25.32 12.67 1.54
CA LEU A 135 -24.18 13.57 1.70
C LEU A 135 -24.63 14.70 2.65
N PRO A 136 -23.89 14.99 3.75
CA PRO A 136 -23.96 16.31 4.33
C PRO A 136 -23.67 17.27 3.19
N GLN A 137 -24.59 18.19 2.89
CA GLN A 137 -24.28 19.23 1.91
C GLN A 137 -23.04 19.93 2.45
N LEU A 138 -21.97 19.89 1.65
CA LEU A 138 -20.92 20.87 1.79
C LEU A 138 -21.64 22.19 1.55
N GLN A 139 -21.97 22.89 2.64
CA GLN A 139 -22.10 24.33 2.55
C GLN A 139 -20.78 24.76 1.92
N ASP A 140 -20.87 25.36 0.74
CA ASP A 140 -19.82 26.26 0.27
C ASP A 140 -19.66 27.27 1.40
N GLY A 141 -18.64 27.00 2.22
CA GLY A 141 -18.07 28.01 3.08
C GLY A 141 -17.46 29.01 2.14
N ASP A 142 -18.22 30.05 1.82
CA ASP A 142 -17.69 31.38 1.58
C ASP A 142 -16.94 31.83 2.86
N GLU A 143 -15.86 31.13 3.21
CA GLU A 143 -14.77 31.66 4.01
C GLU A 143 -14.10 32.72 3.15
N HIS A 144 -14.74 33.88 3.18
CA HIS A 144 -14.14 35.18 2.98
C HIS A 144 -12.73 35.15 3.56
N CYS A 145 -11.72 35.11 2.67
CA CYS A 145 -10.31 35.22 3.04
C CYS A 145 -10.12 36.53 3.80
N THR A 146 -10.26 36.47 5.12
CA THR A 146 -9.83 37.53 6.02
C THR A 146 -8.30 37.54 5.89
N PRO A 147 -7.67 38.62 5.42
CA PRO A 147 -6.23 38.65 5.28
C PRO A 147 -5.57 38.30 6.61
N CYS A 148 -4.53 37.47 6.58
CA CYS A 148 -3.89 36.98 7.80
C CYS A 148 -3.36 38.14 8.66
N GLU A 149 -4.13 38.53 9.68
CA GLU A 149 -3.68 39.38 10.78
C GLU A 149 -2.58 38.61 11.54
N CYS A 150 -1.33 38.78 11.10
CA CYS A 150 -0.18 38.18 11.75
C CYS A 150 -0.08 38.75 13.17
N PRO A 151 -0.09 37.93 14.24
CA PRO A 151 0.13 38.43 15.59
C PRO A 151 1.49 39.13 15.65
N ASN A 152 1.46 40.44 15.89
CA ASN A 152 2.64 41.28 16.00
C ASN A 152 3.64 40.66 17.00
N PRO A 153 4.84 40.22 16.56
CA PRO A 153 5.83 39.70 17.49
C PRO A 153 6.28 40.85 18.40
N ALA A 154 6.02 40.71 19.69
CA ALA A 154 6.37 41.72 20.69
C ALA A 154 7.83 42.17 20.52
N PRO A 155 8.13 43.48 20.64
CA PRO A 155 9.47 43.99 20.38
C PRO A 155 10.47 43.31 21.31
N ALA A 156 11.43 42.59 20.73
CA ALA A 156 12.51 41.98 21.47
C ALA A 156 13.26 43.06 22.27
N PRO A 157 13.60 42.83 23.55
CA PRO A 157 14.26 43.83 24.36
C PRO A 157 15.62 44.15 23.74
N ILE A 158 15.82 45.43 23.40
CA ILE A 158 17.10 45.97 22.95
C ILE A 158 18.07 45.84 24.13
N ALA A 159 18.94 44.83 24.08
CA ALA A 159 20.05 44.71 25.00
C ALA A 159 21.07 45.80 24.69
N THR A 160 20.93 46.93 25.37
CA THR A 160 21.87 48.05 25.32
C THR A 160 23.23 47.61 25.83
N LEU A 161 24.22 47.63 24.95
CA LEU A 161 25.61 47.82 25.35
C LEU A 161 25.80 49.27 25.80
N PRO A 162 26.43 49.50 26.96
CA PRO A 162 27.39 50.57 27.09
C PRO A 162 28.78 50.05 27.46
N THR A 163 29.77 50.90 27.19
CA THR A 163 31.21 50.61 27.26
C THR A 163 31.79 51.11 28.61
N PRO A 164 33.05 51.58 28.76
CA PRO A 164 33.95 50.96 29.74
C PRO A 164 34.40 51.89 30.89
N SER A 165 35.15 51.29 31.84
CA SER A 165 36.09 51.91 32.80
C SER A 165 35.59 53.06 33.70
N THR A 166 35.87 53.06 35.00
CA THR A 166 37.19 53.36 35.58
C THR A 166 37.14 53.27 37.12
N SER A 167 38.31 53.11 37.76
CA SER A 167 38.69 53.73 39.07
C SER A 167 37.90 53.33 40.35
N ASN A 168 38.48 53.14 41.54
CA ASN A 168 39.85 52.95 42.07
C ASN A 168 39.73 52.53 43.55
N ALA A 169 40.86 52.19 44.21
CA ALA A 169 41.05 52.19 45.69
C ALA A 169 40.20 51.14 46.47
N ASP A 170 40.47 50.74 47.72
CA ASP A 170 41.65 50.67 48.61
C ASP A 170 41.21 49.79 49.82
N THR A 171 42.00 49.22 50.73
CA THR A 171 43.41 48.74 50.84
C THR A 171 43.52 48.13 52.27
N VAL A 172 44.63 47.47 52.66
CA VAL A 172 44.86 46.81 53.98
C VAL A 172 44.19 45.42 54.09
N SER A 173 44.81 44.34 54.60
CA SER A 173 46.09 44.18 55.33
C SER A 173 46.87 42.92 54.93
#